data_AF-A0A288DMY8-F1
#
_entry.id   AF-A0A288DMY8-F1
#
_cell.length_a   1.000
_cell.length_b   1.000
_cell.length_c   1.000
_cell.angle_alpha   90.00
_cell.angle_beta   90.00
_cell.angle_gamma   90.00
#
_symmetry.space_group_name_H-M   'P 1'
#
loop_
_entity.id
_entity.type
_entity.pdbx_description
1 polymer ?
#
loop_
_entity_poly.entity_id
_entity_poly.type
_entity_poly.pdbx_seq_one_letter_code
_entity_poly.pdbx_strand_id
1 'polypeptide(L)'
;MNSRNLKKTYFHTYESFFIENNVVVSTPFVMNRSGDILNNYCGIGLKQQLPLRMYMGYSKTNSGTITINKMYHLEFHDYTFIETNALEYAPYFSDLNKFLQKKYSKLCEKYGGIEINILSEVPRGVGLGFGSVLALLLAVLMNRLEENIDHILLQELTQKNINEQLSDHYSIFYKMFLDALECDKHIYGMTSSGSKLASFFSSYYPIVSFSEDYEKNISQTDIKNQRYFGFKLNDLYPELREIPYVPIDYGILYSGKPVLLEQIAGDNYKNNGVLAQQITNEMQHLFGDFLDHVSPKQRPKFYKDLIEPGYDEYNHTYGKMMGIISLKMLYFMSKVYRNGYDETSVFALLDTFKKLRQADCATRDSSHTFLRCIKTMLEKFQGSSKYISIAPNDTTIMGGSLIFMLPLEGFRTSIMNVVDAISKDFSGSKLLYANRLDGLAYEGCKIEQDLSNNKYSEFLDGRNCIIKRTNGKIIVGDCDRLLENQKKGLLLDTLNNRIYLEGQKLTSQDLHSQSATIEILKMLLENPGKEINNKNLPLSSYSKNKNDMLGKIVGPLLSLVEERTGKKLPLICKGSLYDFTIRLNNSDIEMTILNPLSG
;
A
#
# COMPACT_ATOMS: atom_id res chain seq x y z
N MET A 1 3.68 10.97 14.78
CA MET A 1 2.77 9.83 15.03
C MET A 1 3.18 8.69 14.10
N ASN A 2 3.08 7.43 14.53
CA ASN A 2 3.38 6.26 13.68
C ASN A 2 2.23 5.23 13.67
N SER A 3 2.27 4.29 12.72
CA SER A 3 1.30 3.20 12.57
C SER A 3 1.08 2.47 13.88
N ARG A 4 2.13 2.23 14.67
CA ARG A 4 2.02 1.51 15.96
C ARG A 4 1.05 2.21 16.91
N ASN A 5 1.13 3.54 17.02
CA ASN A 5 0.23 4.31 17.86
C ASN A 5 -1.19 4.35 17.29
N LEU A 6 -1.35 4.48 15.97
CA LEU A 6 -2.66 4.45 15.30
C LEU A 6 -3.36 3.10 15.51
N LYS A 7 -2.67 2.00 15.23
CA LYS A 7 -3.15 0.62 15.42
C LYS A 7 -3.61 0.37 16.86
N LYS A 8 -2.87 0.88 17.85
CA LYS A 8 -3.26 0.78 19.27
C LYS A 8 -4.52 1.61 19.59
N THR A 9 -4.62 2.80 19.02
CA THR A 9 -5.70 3.75 19.33
C THR A 9 -7.02 3.35 18.65
N TYR A 10 -6.95 2.89 17.39
CA TYR A 10 -8.10 2.55 16.57
C TYR A 10 -8.21 1.04 16.31
N PHE A 11 -7.88 0.22 17.31
CA PHE A 11 -7.83 -1.25 17.20
C PHE A 11 -9.06 -1.83 16.47
N HIS A 12 -10.27 -1.41 16.86
CA HIS A 12 -11.52 -1.91 16.27
C HIS A 12 -11.69 -1.56 14.79
N THR A 13 -11.15 -0.43 14.32
CA THR A 13 -11.16 -0.07 12.89
C THR A 13 -10.30 -1.05 12.10
N TYR A 14 -9.10 -1.37 12.59
CA TYR A 14 -8.24 -2.37 11.94
C TYR A 14 -8.86 -3.76 12.04
N GLU A 15 -9.30 -4.19 13.23
CA GLU A 15 -10.00 -5.47 13.44
C GLU A 15 -11.17 -5.65 12.45
N SER A 16 -12.05 -4.65 12.34
CA SER A 16 -13.18 -4.68 11.40
C SER A 16 -12.69 -4.81 9.95
N PHE A 17 -11.69 -4.02 9.56
CA PHE A 17 -11.10 -4.10 8.23
C PHE A 17 -10.50 -5.47 7.93
N PHE A 18 -9.78 -6.09 8.88
CA PHE A 18 -9.20 -7.42 8.68
C PHE A 18 -10.25 -8.54 8.68
N ILE A 19 -11.34 -8.41 9.43
CA ILE A 19 -12.47 -9.36 9.41
C ILE A 19 -13.16 -9.36 8.04
N GLU A 20 -13.35 -8.19 7.43
CA GLU A 20 -14.06 -8.05 6.15
C GLU A 20 -13.28 -8.62 4.95
N ASN A 21 -11.98 -8.89 5.08
CA ASN A 21 -11.11 -9.18 3.94
C ASN A 21 -10.42 -10.56 4.04
N ASN A 22 -10.39 -11.32 2.94
CA ASN A 22 -9.74 -12.63 2.87
C ASN A 22 -8.21 -12.56 2.77
N VAL A 23 -7.69 -11.58 2.03
CA VAL A 23 -6.27 -11.25 1.97
C VAL A 23 -6.14 -9.77 2.19
N VAL A 24 -5.11 -9.36 2.92
CA VAL A 24 -4.75 -7.96 3.11
C VAL A 24 -3.26 -7.79 2.80
N VAL A 25 -2.95 -6.85 1.91
CA VAL A 25 -1.59 -6.40 1.62
C VAL A 25 -1.40 -4.96 2.12
N SER A 26 -0.18 -4.60 2.48
CA SER A 26 0.11 -3.24 2.94
C SER A 26 1.50 -2.78 2.50
N THR A 27 1.69 -1.46 2.43
CA THR A 27 2.98 -0.84 2.07
C THR A 27 3.09 0.53 2.75
N PRO A 28 4.30 0.99 3.12
CA PRO A 28 4.49 2.30 3.72
C PRO A 28 4.24 3.44 2.73
N PHE A 29 3.81 4.58 3.25
CA PHE A 29 3.90 5.85 2.55
C PHE A 29 5.35 6.31 2.43
N VAL A 30 5.58 7.28 1.54
CA VAL A 30 6.93 7.78 1.26
C VAL A 30 6.96 9.30 1.28
N MET A 31 8.08 9.83 1.75
CA MET A 31 8.42 11.25 1.63
C MET A 31 9.52 11.47 0.60
N ASN A 32 9.53 12.64 -0.03
CA ASN A 32 10.51 13.01 -1.03
C ASN A 32 11.67 13.78 -0.40
N ARG A 33 12.89 13.27 -0.49
CA ARG A 33 14.11 13.99 -0.06
C ARG A 33 14.63 14.91 -1.16
N SER A 34 14.48 14.52 -2.43
CA SER A 34 14.82 15.32 -3.60
C SER A 34 14.24 14.73 -4.89
N GLY A 35 14.33 15.49 -5.97
CA GLY A 35 13.81 15.14 -7.28
C GLY A 35 12.36 15.57 -7.45
N ASP A 36 11.84 15.33 -8.66
CA ASP A 36 10.50 15.73 -9.05
C ASP A 36 9.62 14.55 -9.48
N ILE A 37 8.32 14.74 -9.38
CA ILE A 37 7.32 13.78 -9.87
C ILE A 37 6.94 14.10 -11.32
N LEU A 38 7.09 15.34 -11.78
CA LEU A 38 6.61 15.81 -13.09
C LEU A 38 7.48 15.40 -14.29
N ASN A 39 6.88 15.51 -15.48
CA ASN A 39 7.42 15.05 -16.76
C ASN A 39 8.72 15.73 -17.20
N ASN A 40 9.03 16.89 -16.64
CA ASN A 40 10.23 17.67 -16.98
C ASN A 40 11.50 17.23 -16.20
N TYR A 41 11.40 16.17 -15.39
CA TYR A 41 12.55 15.62 -14.69
C TYR A 41 12.48 14.08 -14.62
N CYS A 42 13.46 13.44 -15.27
CA CYS A 42 13.71 11.99 -15.19
C CYS A 42 14.99 11.66 -14.39
N GLY A 43 15.59 12.66 -13.74
CA GLY A 43 16.82 12.50 -12.96
C GLY A 43 16.61 11.80 -11.61
N ILE A 44 17.62 11.92 -10.75
CA ILE A 44 17.68 11.26 -9.45
C ILE A 44 16.56 11.75 -8.50
N GLY A 45 15.63 10.85 -8.20
CA GLY A 45 14.69 10.96 -7.09
C GLY A 45 15.21 10.23 -5.85
N LEU A 46 15.05 10.84 -4.68
CA LEU A 46 15.39 10.24 -3.39
C LEU A 46 14.13 10.16 -2.54
N LYS A 47 13.69 8.94 -2.19
CA LYS A 47 12.46 8.75 -1.40
C LYS A 47 12.70 7.90 -0.17
N GLN A 48 12.11 8.30 0.94
CA GLN A 48 12.27 7.63 2.23
C GLN A 48 10.91 7.11 2.70
N GLN A 49 10.89 5.86 3.18
CA GLN A 49 9.71 5.27 3.79
C GLN A 49 9.33 5.96 5.09
N LEU A 50 8.02 6.01 5.34
CA LEU A 50 7.43 6.49 6.58
C LEU A 50 6.77 5.31 7.33
N PRO A 51 6.77 5.34 8.67
CA PRO A 51 6.06 4.34 9.47
C PRO A 51 4.57 4.70 9.53
N LEU A 52 3.97 4.94 8.37
CA LEU A 52 2.55 5.15 8.12
C LEU A 52 2.21 4.31 6.88
N ARG A 53 1.09 3.58 6.89
CA ARG A 53 0.82 2.55 5.87
C ARG A 53 -0.55 2.74 5.21
N MET A 54 -0.64 2.25 3.98
CA MET A 54 -1.90 1.93 3.32
C MET A 54 -2.06 0.42 3.31
N TYR A 55 -3.28 -0.02 3.55
CA TYR A 55 -3.72 -1.41 3.54
C TYR A 55 -4.76 -1.57 2.44
N MET A 56 -4.70 -2.70 1.74
CA MET A 56 -5.66 -3.07 0.73
C MET A 56 -6.06 -4.51 0.94
N GLY A 57 -7.34 -4.71 1.19
CA GLY A 57 -7.94 -6.02 1.35
C GLY A 57 -8.86 -6.34 0.19
N TYR A 58 -9.12 -7.64 -0.03
CA TYR A 58 -10.24 -8.05 -0.85
C TYR A 58 -11.12 -9.08 -0.16
N SER A 59 -12.39 -9.12 -0.56
CA SER A 59 -13.32 -10.20 -0.28
C SER A 59 -13.90 -10.77 -1.57
N LYS A 60 -14.32 -12.03 -1.54
CA LYS A 60 -15.00 -12.67 -2.68
C LYS A 60 -16.48 -12.30 -2.69
N THR A 61 -17.00 -11.97 -3.86
CA THR A 61 -18.43 -11.68 -4.07
C THR A 61 -19.02 -12.54 -5.18
N ASN A 62 -20.34 -12.47 -5.35
CA ASN A 62 -21.04 -13.15 -6.46
C ASN A 62 -21.44 -12.16 -7.57
N SER A 63 -20.83 -10.96 -7.63
CA SER A 63 -21.26 -9.88 -8.53
C SER A 63 -20.82 -10.06 -9.98
N GLY A 64 -19.86 -10.95 -10.24
CA GLY A 64 -19.17 -11.09 -11.52
C GLY A 64 -18.18 -9.96 -11.82
N THR A 65 -17.98 -9.03 -10.87
CA THR A 65 -17.22 -7.79 -11.09
C THR A 65 -16.08 -7.61 -10.10
N ILE A 66 -15.06 -6.83 -10.50
CA ILE A 66 -14.00 -6.29 -9.64
C ILE A 66 -14.37 -4.85 -9.30
N THR A 67 -14.57 -4.56 -8.02
CA THR A 67 -14.96 -3.22 -7.55
C THR A 67 -14.13 -2.78 -6.36
N ILE A 68 -13.63 -1.56 -6.41
CA ILE A 68 -13.12 -0.85 -5.23
C ILE A 68 -14.32 -0.19 -4.55
N ASN A 69 -14.67 -0.66 -3.36
CA ASN A 69 -15.94 -0.34 -2.71
C ASN A 69 -15.78 0.64 -1.55
N LYS A 70 -15.03 0.26 -0.50
CA LYS A 70 -14.90 1.07 0.71
C LYS A 70 -13.51 1.66 0.88
N MET A 71 -13.48 2.87 1.44
CA MET A 71 -12.27 3.58 1.86
C MET A 71 -12.39 3.99 3.32
N TYR A 72 -11.57 3.39 4.18
CA TYR A 72 -11.28 3.85 5.54
C TYR A 72 -10.10 4.80 5.49
N HIS A 73 -10.24 6.04 5.94
CA HIS A 73 -9.13 6.98 5.95
C HIS A 73 -9.12 7.83 7.22
N LEU A 74 -7.91 8.17 7.68
CA LEU A 74 -7.74 9.06 8.82
C LEU A 74 -8.04 10.50 8.42
N GLU A 75 -9.05 11.11 9.04
CA GLU A 75 -9.30 12.55 8.92
C GLU A 75 -8.48 13.32 9.95
N PHE A 76 -7.74 14.34 9.52
CA PHE A 76 -6.82 15.05 10.41
C PHE A 76 -7.48 16.08 11.33
N HIS A 77 -8.69 16.55 11.02
CA HIS A 77 -9.42 17.54 11.82
C HIS A 77 -9.82 16.94 13.17
N ASP A 78 -10.69 15.92 13.14
CA ASP A 78 -11.18 15.24 14.34
C ASP A 78 -10.29 14.09 14.78
N TYR A 79 -9.33 13.72 13.94
CA TYR A 79 -8.41 12.62 14.20
C TYR A 79 -9.16 11.32 14.45
N THR A 80 -9.96 10.94 13.47
CA THR A 80 -10.78 9.73 13.48
C THR A 80 -10.73 9.07 12.11
N PHE A 81 -10.89 7.75 12.08
CA PHE A 81 -11.10 7.06 10.82
C PHE A 81 -12.54 7.25 10.35
N ILE A 82 -12.70 7.59 9.07
CA ILE A 82 -14.00 7.69 8.41
C ILE A 82 -14.08 6.59 7.36
N GLU A 83 -15.21 5.87 7.36
CA GLU A 83 -15.61 4.96 6.29
C GLU A 83 -16.39 5.75 5.24
N THR A 84 -15.95 5.65 3.99
CA THR A 84 -16.59 6.32 2.85
C THR A 84 -16.70 5.37 1.67
N ASN A 85 -17.66 5.61 0.79
CA ASN A 85 -17.65 4.95 -0.50
C ASN A 85 -16.42 5.42 -1.31
N ALA A 86 -15.71 4.48 -1.93
CA ALA A 86 -14.49 4.79 -2.67
C ALA A 86 -14.76 5.79 -3.81
N LEU A 87 -15.85 5.63 -4.58
CA LEU A 87 -16.18 6.54 -5.68
C LEU A 87 -16.46 7.97 -5.20
N GLU A 88 -17.10 8.11 -4.03
CA GLU A 88 -17.31 9.42 -3.39
C GLU A 88 -15.99 10.03 -2.93
N TYR A 89 -15.08 9.19 -2.42
CA TYR A 89 -13.75 9.62 -1.99
C TYR A 89 -12.90 10.11 -3.16
N ALA A 90 -12.87 9.35 -4.27
CA ALA A 90 -12.14 9.71 -5.48
C ALA A 90 -12.84 9.24 -6.78
N PRO A 91 -13.20 10.17 -7.69
CA PRO A 91 -13.90 9.81 -8.93
C PRO A 91 -13.14 8.84 -9.85
N TYR A 92 -11.80 8.87 -9.85
CA TYR A 92 -10.97 8.01 -10.70
C TYR A 92 -11.16 6.51 -10.43
N PHE A 93 -11.74 6.12 -9.27
CA PHE A 93 -12.03 4.73 -8.98
C PHE A 93 -13.03 4.12 -9.98
N SER A 94 -13.89 4.93 -10.61
CA SER A 94 -14.76 4.44 -11.70
C SER A 94 -13.94 3.89 -12.86
N ASP A 95 -12.90 4.60 -13.28
CA ASP A 95 -12.08 4.20 -14.43
C ASP A 95 -11.11 3.08 -14.06
N LEU A 96 -10.60 3.08 -12.82
CA LEU A 96 -9.86 1.94 -12.28
C LEU A 96 -10.70 0.66 -12.25
N ASN A 97 -11.95 0.71 -11.78
CA ASN A 97 -12.83 -0.47 -11.74
C ASN A 97 -13.02 -1.05 -13.15
N LYS A 98 -13.26 -0.21 -14.17
CA LYS A 98 -13.37 -0.66 -15.57
C LYS A 98 -12.06 -1.29 -16.07
N PHE A 99 -10.93 -0.66 -15.76
CA PHE A 99 -9.61 -1.18 -16.13
C PHE A 99 -9.33 -2.54 -15.50
N LEU A 100 -9.52 -2.66 -14.19
CA LEU A 100 -9.30 -3.90 -13.43
C LEU A 100 -10.22 -5.01 -13.95
N GLN A 101 -11.50 -4.71 -14.16
CA GLN A 101 -12.46 -5.67 -14.72
C GLN A 101 -12.02 -6.20 -16.09
N LYS A 102 -11.52 -5.31 -16.96
CA LYS A 102 -11.06 -5.69 -18.31
C LYS A 102 -9.78 -6.51 -18.25
N LYS A 103 -8.80 -6.07 -17.45
CA LYS A 103 -7.47 -6.68 -17.39
C LYS A 103 -7.47 -8.02 -16.67
N TYR A 104 -8.24 -8.14 -15.60
CA TYR A 104 -8.25 -9.29 -14.70
C TYR A 104 -9.57 -10.08 -14.74
N SER A 105 -10.25 -10.12 -15.90
CA SER A 105 -11.56 -10.75 -16.05
C SER A 105 -11.58 -12.25 -15.65
N LYS A 106 -10.47 -12.96 -15.89
CA LYS A 106 -10.29 -14.37 -15.47
C LYS A 106 -10.41 -14.56 -13.96
N LEU A 107 -10.08 -13.54 -13.17
CA LEU A 107 -10.26 -13.60 -11.72
C LEU A 107 -11.74 -13.61 -11.34
N CYS A 108 -12.61 -12.91 -12.09
CA CYS A 108 -14.06 -12.99 -11.87
C CYS A 108 -14.60 -14.39 -12.18
N GLU A 109 -14.10 -15.06 -13.21
CA GLU A 109 -14.47 -16.45 -13.51
C GLU A 109 -14.04 -17.40 -12.37
N LYS A 110 -12.85 -17.19 -11.81
CA LYS A 110 -12.30 -18.00 -10.71
C LYS A 110 -12.98 -17.75 -9.36
N TYR A 111 -13.33 -16.50 -9.07
CA TYR A 111 -13.76 -16.08 -7.73
C TYR A 111 -15.23 -15.64 -7.65
N GLY A 112 -15.95 -15.57 -8.76
CA GLY A 112 -17.35 -15.10 -8.83
C GLY A 112 -17.49 -13.57 -8.77
N GLY A 113 -16.49 -12.85 -8.29
CA GLY A 113 -16.46 -11.41 -8.10
C GLY A 113 -15.45 -11.03 -7.00
N ILE A 114 -14.92 -9.81 -7.05
CA ILE A 114 -13.91 -9.31 -6.12
C ILE A 114 -14.32 -7.93 -5.65
N GLU A 115 -14.44 -7.76 -4.34
CA GLU A 115 -14.61 -6.45 -3.72
C GLU A 115 -13.33 -6.06 -3.00
N ILE A 116 -12.78 -4.89 -3.30
CA ILE A 116 -11.55 -4.34 -2.76
C ILE A 116 -11.89 -3.23 -1.77
N ASN A 117 -11.31 -3.31 -0.58
CA ASN A 117 -11.46 -2.33 0.48
C ASN A 117 -10.08 -1.76 0.85
N ILE A 118 -10.02 -0.47 1.16
CA ILE A 118 -8.77 0.23 1.45
C ILE A 118 -8.82 0.84 2.84
N LEU A 119 -7.76 0.71 3.63
CA LEU A 119 -7.56 1.45 4.87
C LEU A 119 -6.27 2.26 4.75
N SER A 120 -6.36 3.57 4.98
CA SER A 120 -5.23 4.49 4.84
C SER A 120 -5.01 5.32 6.08
N GLU A 121 -3.79 5.24 6.63
CA GLU A 121 -3.36 6.04 7.77
C GLU A 121 -3.06 7.52 7.41
N VAL A 122 -3.13 7.85 6.12
CA VAL A 122 -2.95 9.21 5.61
C VAL A 122 -4.06 9.51 4.60
N PRO A 123 -4.73 10.67 4.68
CA PRO A 123 -5.72 11.05 3.68
C PRO A 123 -5.06 11.43 2.34
N ARG A 124 -5.85 11.38 1.27
CA ARG A 124 -5.45 11.89 -0.05
C ARG A 124 -5.10 13.39 0.05
N GLY A 125 -4.15 13.81 -0.78
CA GLY A 125 -3.78 15.21 -0.92
C GLY A 125 -2.78 15.74 0.09
N VAL A 126 -2.23 14.86 0.93
CA VAL A 126 -1.15 15.21 1.88
C VAL A 126 0.22 15.28 1.20
N GLY A 127 0.35 14.71 0.00
CA GLY A 127 1.58 14.71 -0.79
C GLY A 127 2.51 13.52 -0.53
N LEU A 128 2.09 12.50 0.24
CA LEU A 128 2.94 11.35 0.62
C LEU A 128 2.86 10.16 -0.35
N GLY A 129 2.59 10.44 -1.64
CA GLY A 129 2.57 9.41 -2.69
C GLY A 129 1.31 8.54 -2.72
N PHE A 130 0.16 9.04 -2.25
CA PHE A 130 -1.08 8.28 -2.06
C PHE A 130 -1.46 7.39 -3.26
N GLY A 131 -1.62 7.95 -4.46
CA GLY A 131 -2.07 7.16 -5.61
C GLY A 131 -0.98 6.25 -6.17
N SER A 132 0.30 6.59 -6.03
CA SER A 132 1.39 5.66 -6.39
C SER A 132 1.42 4.44 -5.48
N VAL A 133 1.15 4.64 -4.18
CA VAL A 133 1.01 3.57 -3.18
C VAL A 133 -0.23 2.73 -3.46
N LEU A 134 -1.37 3.37 -3.76
CA LEU A 134 -2.60 2.72 -4.19
C LEU A 134 -2.38 1.82 -5.42
N ALA A 135 -1.75 2.36 -6.46
CA ALA A 135 -1.43 1.65 -7.69
C ALA A 135 -0.53 0.43 -7.43
N LEU A 136 0.47 0.58 -6.57
CA LEU A 136 1.33 -0.53 -6.16
C LEU A 136 0.54 -1.63 -5.45
N LEU A 137 -0.30 -1.27 -4.48
CA LEU A 137 -1.09 -2.26 -3.74
C LEU A 137 -2.10 -2.99 -4.63
N LEU A 138 -2.75 -2.28 -5.57
CA LEU A 138 -3.62 -2.91 -6.57
C LEU A 138 -2.85 -3.95 -7.38
N ALA A 139 -1.68 -3.59 -7.91
CA ALA A 139 -0.86 -4.51 -8.70
C ALA A 139 -0.42 -5.73 -7.90
N VAL A 140 0.04 -5.53 -6.66
CA VAL A 140 0.46 -6.63 -5.76
C VAL A 140 -0.73 -7.54 -5.43
N LEU A 141 -1.89 -6.97 -5.11
CA LEU A 141 -3.09 -7.73 -4.78
C LEU A 141 -3.61 -8.56 -5.97
N MET A 142 -3.66 -7.97 -7.16
CA MET A 142 -4.09 -8.68 -8.37
C MET A 142 -3.10 -9.80 -8.74
N ASN A 143 -1.79 -9.53 -8.68
CA ASN A 143 -0.78 -10.56 -8.95
C ASN A 143 -0.74 -11.65 -7.88
N ARG A 144 -1.03 -11.35 -6.61
CA ARG A 144 -1.28 -12.37 -5.58
C ARG A 144 -2.40 -13.33 -6.00
N LEU A 145 -3.47 -12.81 -6.61
CA LEU A 145 -4.65 -13.60 -6.98
C LEU A 145 -4.47 -14.43 -8.26
N GLU A 146 -3.71 -13.92 -9.22
CA GLU A 146 -3.35 -14.61 -10.46
C GLU A 146 -2.25 -15.64 -10.27
N GLU A 147 -1.11 -15.22 -9.72
CA GLU A 147 0.15 -15.99 -9.69
C GLU A 147 0.36 -16.73 -8.37
N ASN A 148 -0.59 -16.64 -7.43
CA ASN A 148 -0.51 -17.22 -6.10
C ASN A 148 0.74 -16.81 -5.29
N ILE A 149 1.19 -15.56 -5.41
CA ILE A 149 2.37 -15.02 -4.69
C ILE A 149 2.16 -15.13 -3.18
N ASP A 150 2.80 -16.07 -2.50
CA ASP A 150 2.65 -16.16 -1.04
C ASP A 150 3.45 -15.09 -0.28
N HIS A 151 3.31 -15.08 1.04
CA HIS A 151 3.96 -14.10 1.90
C HIS A 151 5.49 -14.28 1.96
N ILE A 152 5.99 -15.50 1.75
CA ILE A 152 7.42 -15.82 1.78
C ILE A 152 8.06 -15.24 0.52
N LEU A 153 7.49 -15.53 -0.65
CA LEU A 153 7.95 -15.01 -1.93
C LEU A 153 7.92 -13.47 -1.95
N LEU A 154 6.83 -12.84 -1.47
CA LEU A 154 6.77 -11.38 -1.43
C LEU A 154 7.86 -10.81 -0.51
N GLN A 155 8.07 -11.40 0.67
CA GLN A 155 9.12 -11.00 1.60
C GLN A 155 10.50 -11.09 0.96
N GLU A 156 10.82 -12.19 0.28
CA GLU A 156 12.07 -12.36 -0.47
C GLU A 156 12.25 -11.28 -1.54
N LEU A 157 11.23 -11.01 -2.35
CA LEU A 157 11.28 -9.97 -3.39
C LEU A 157 11.59 -8.59 -2.79
N THR A 158 11.01 -8.24 -1.65
CA THR A 158 11.25 -6.92 -1.02
C THR A 158 12.68 -6.73 -0.50
N GLN A 159 13.43 -7.82 -0.31
CA GLN A 159 14.80 -7.77 0.22
C GLN A 159 15.87 -7.75 -0.88
N LYS A 160 15.54 -8.20 -2.09
CA LYS A 160 16.46 -8.26 -3.23
C LYS A 160 16.98 -6.88 -3.67
N ASN A 161 18.08 -6.91 -4.43
CA ASN A 161 18.62 -5.72 -5.07
C ASN A 161 17.61 -5.15 -6.08
N ILE A 162 17.32 -3.86 -5.97
CA ILE A 162 16.27 -3.21 -6.76
C ILE A 162 16.62 -3.21 -8.25
N ASN A 163 17.86 -2.88 -8.59
CA ASN A 163 18.30 -2.77 -9.98
C ASN A 163 18.33 -4.14 -10.69
N GLU A 164 18.71 -5.20 -9.99
CA GLU A 164 18.63 -6.57 -10.51
C GLU A 164 17.19 -6.97 -10.83
N GLN A 165 16.25 -6.68 -9.92
CA GLN A 165 14.82 -6.95 -10.13
C GLN A 165 14.24 -6.13 -11.30
N LEU A 166 14.70 -4.89 -11.50
CA LEU A 166 14.29 -4.05 -12.63
C LEU A 166 14.91 -4.49 -13.96
N SER A 167 16.08 -5.14 -13.93
CA SER A 167 16.77 -5.64 -15.13
C SER A 167 16.23 -6.99 -15.60
N ASP A 168 15.60 -7.76 -14.70
CA ASP A 168 14.93 -9.01 -15.05
C ASP A 168 13.47 -8.77 -15.45
N HIS A 169 13.24 -8.61 -16.75
CA HIS A 169 11.92 -8.40 -17.34
C HIS A 169 10.94 -9.57 -17.16
N TYR A 170 11.42 -10.75 -16.76
CA TYR A 170 10.60 -11.93 -16.48
C TYR A 170 10.31 -12.09 -14.98
N SER A 171 10.90 -11.25 -14.13
CA SER A 171 10.66 -11.31 -12.69
C SER A 171 9.21 -10.96 -12.38
N ILE A 172 8.65 -11.65 -11.37
CA ILE A 172 7.32 -11.37 -10.84
C ILE A 172 7.23 -9.92 -10.34
N PHE A 173 8.33 -9.40 -9.77
CA PHE A 173 8.40 -7.99 -9.39
C PHE A 173 8.22 -7.06 -10.58
N TYR A 174 8.94 -7.28 -11.69
CA TYR A 174 8.85 -6.40 -12.87
C TYR A 174 7.43 -6.37 -13.45
N LYS A 175 6.73 -7.52 -13.48
CA LYS A 175 5.31 -7.59 -13.85
C LYS A 175 4.44 -6.73 -12.93
N MET A 176 4.56 -6.90 -11.60
CA MET A 176 3.82 -6.08 -10.62
C MET A 176 4.14 -4.58 -10.77
N PHE A 177 5.39 -4.24 -11.02
CA PHE A 177 5.84 -2.87 -11.19
C PHE A 177 5.22 -2.22 -12.44
N LEU A 178 5.21 -2.92 -13.59
CA LEU A 178 4.55 -2.46 -14.80
C LEU A 178 3.03 -2.32 -14.63
N ASP A 179 2.39 -3.29 -13.97
CA ASP A 179 0.96 -3.22 -13.65
C ASP A 179 0.63 -1.99 -12.81
N ALA A 180 1.49 -1.66 -11.84
CA ALA A 180 1.35 -0.46 -11.02
C ALA A 180 1.55 0.83 -11.84
N LEU A 181 2.48 0.86 -12.79
CA LEU A 181 2.66 2.01 -13.69
C LEU A 181 1.45 2.20 -14.63
N GLU A 182 0.84 1.11 -15.10
CA GLU A 182 -0.40 1.18 -15.87
C GLU A 182 -1.56 1.72 -15.04
N CYS A 183 -1.66 1.34 -13.76
CA CYS A 183 -2.67 1.89 -12.85
C CYS A 183 -2.54 3.41 -12.68
N ASP A 184 -1.32 3.96 -12.65
CA ASP A 184 -1.13 5.41 -12.52
C ASP A 184 -1.81 6.18 -13.65
N LYS A 185 -1.85 5.65 -14.87
CA LYS A 185 -2.51 6.33 -16.00
C LYS A 185 -3.99 6.56 -15.77
N HIS A 186 -4.64 5.65 -15.04
CA HIS A 186 -6.05 5.78 -14.68
C HIS A 186 -6.27 6.67 -13.46
N ILE A 187 -5.24 6.90 -12.63
CA ILE A 187 -5.32 7.75 -11.43
C ILE A 187 -4.93 9.20 -11.76
N TYR A 188 -3.84 9.40 -12.50
CA TYR A 188 -3.18 10.69 -12.72
C TYR A 188 -2.96 11.06 -14.18
N GLY A 189 -3.12 10.12 -15.12
CA GLY A 189 -2.78 10.33 -16.53
C GLY A 189 -1.28 10.31 -16.87
N MET A 190 -0.40 10.11 -15.88
CA MET A 190 1.05 10.04 -16.03
C MET A 190 1.64 8.90 -15.17
N THR A 191 2.86 8.46 -15.46
CA THR A 191 3.52 7.37 -14.70
C THR A 191 4.53 7.90 -13.68
N SER A 192 4.62 7.26 -12.52
CA SER A 192 5.63 7.57 -11.49
C SER A 192 6.23 6.30 -10.88
N SER A 193 7.55 6.11 -11.04
CA SER A 193 8.28 4.94 -10.57
C SER A 193 8.76 5.06 -9.12
N GLY A 194 9.37 6.18 -8.76
CA GLY A 194 10.14 6.30 -7.52
C GLY A 194 9.37 6.00 -6.23
N SER A 195 8.10 6.45 -6.13
CA SER A 195 7.27 6.15 -4.95
C SER A 195 7.00 4.66 -4.81
N LYS A 196 6.80 3.95 -5.92
CA LYS A 196 6.50 2.50 -5.93
C LYS A 196 7.71 1.71 -5.47
N LEU A 197 8.88 2.03 -6.02
CA LEU A 197 10.14 1.40 -5.62
C LEU A 197 10.42 1.62 -4.13
N ALA A 198 10.28 2.87 -3.67
CA ALA A 198 10.49 3.20 -2.27
C ALA A 198 9.49 2.54 -1.31
N SER A 199 8.24 2.32 -1.73
CA SER A 199 7.23 1.65 -0.90
C SER A 199 7.37 0.12 -0.94
N PHE A 200 7.77 -0.45 -2.08
CA PHE A 200 7.86 -1.90 -2.26
C PHE A 200 9.02 -2.52 -1.49
N PHE A 201 10.24 -2.01 -1.63
CA PHE A 201 11.44 -2.66 -1.10
C PHE A 201 11.69 -2.31 0.36
N SER A 202 12.19 -3.27 1.15
CA SER A 202 12.53 -3.05 2.54
C SER A 202 13.89 -2.35 2.67
N SER A 203 13.92 -1.21 3.37
CA SER A 203 15.13 -0.39 3.54
C SER A 203 14.96 0.65 4.66
N TYR A 204 15.94 0.75 5.55
CA TYR A 204 16.06 1.90 6.47
C TYR A 204 16.51 3.17 5.73
N TYR A 205 17.25 2.99 4.63
CA TYR A 205 17.81 4.06 3.83
C TYR A 205 16.82 4.57 2.77
N PRO A 206 16.98 5.82 2.30
CA PRO A 206 16.26 6.28 1.12
C PRO A 206 16.53 5.38 -0.09
N ILE A 207 15.50 5.19 -0.91
CA ILE A 207 15.63 4.59 -2.23
C ILE A 207 15.96 5.70 -3.23
N VAL A 208 17.00 5.45 -4.01
CA VAL A 208 17.44 6.25 -5.15
C VAL A 208 16.82 5.67 -6.40
N SER A 209 16.12 6.47 -7.19
CA SER A 209 15.49 6.01 -8.41
C SER A 209 15.53 7.05 -9.51
N PHE A 210 15.65 6.60 -10.75
CA PHE A 210 15.58 7.43 -11.95
C PHE A 210 15.20 6.55 -13.14
N SER A 211 15.00 7.14 -14.30
CA SER A 211 14.70 6.42 -15.54
C SER A 211 15.50 6.99 -16.69
N GLU A 212 15.47 6.33 -17.84
CA GLU A 212 15.85 7.00 -19.08
C GLU A 212 14.94 8.20 -19.38
N ASP A 213 15.41 9.12 -20.22
CA ASP A 213 14.65 10.29 -20.62
C ASP A 213 13.49 9.88 -21.54
N TYR A 214 12.26 10.24 -21.15
CA TYR A 214 11.06 9.99 -21.94
C TYR A 214 9.94 10.96 -21.56
N GLU A 215 8.96 11.13 -22.44
CA GLU A 215 7.73 11.85 -22.13
C GLU A 215 6.83 10.99 -21.23
N LYS A 216 6.51 11.41 -20.00
CA LYS A 216 5.73 10.54 -19.08
C LYS A 216 4.25 10.37 -19.48
N ASN A 217 3.79 11.01 -20.56
CA ASN A 217 2.47 10.85 -21.18
C ASN A 217 2.49 9.82 -22.33
N ILE A 218 3.26 8.74 -22.17
CA ILE A 218 3.45 7.70 -23.18
C ILE A 218 2.28 6.71 -23.28
N SER A 219 2.19 5.98 -24.40
CA SER A 219 1.23 4.89 -24.60
C SER A 219 1.55 3.66 -23.73
N GLN A 220 0.64 2.68 -23.62
CA GLN A 220 0.89 1.46 -22.81
C GLN A 220 2.07 0.64 -23.33
N THR A 221 2.20 0.52 -24.66
CA THR A 221 3.30 -0.18 -25.33
C THR A 221 4.67 0.40 -24.99
N ASP A 222 4.74 1.71 -24.77
CA ASP A 222 5.99 2.40 -24.50
C ASP A 222 6.47 2.22 -23.05
N ILE A 223 5.57 2.00 -22.07
CA ILE A 223 5.97 1.77 -20.66
C ILE A 223 6.93 0.58 -20.57
N LYS A 224 6.63 -0.49 -21.31
CA LYS A 224 7.40 -1.75 -21.25
C LYS A 224 8.80 -1.61 -21.81
N ASN A 225 8.98 -0.67 -22.73
CA ASN A 225 10.26 -0.41 -23.37
C ASN A 225 11.16 0.51 -22.55
N GLN A 226 10.63 1.07 -21.45
CA GLN A 226 11.36 2.02 -20.64
C GLN A 226 12.33 1.37 -19.67
N ARG A 227 13.53 1.93 -19.59
CA ARG A 227 14.50 1.54 -18.58
C ARG A 227 14.34 2.34 -17.30
N TYR A 228 14.20 1.60 -16.21
CA TYR A 228 14.11 2.12 -14.85
C TYR A 228 15.32 1.68 -14.03
N PHE A 229 15.76 2.55 -13.14
CA PHE A 229 16.87 2.31 -12.24
C PHE A 229 16.44 2.56 -10.81
N GLY A 230 16.91 1.72 -9.90
CA GLY A 230 16.57 1.81 -8.48
C GLY A 230 17.64 1.19 -7.61
N PHE A 231 17.97 1.83 -6.50
CA PHE A 231 19.01 1.39 -5.57
C PHE A 231 18.63 1.77 -4.14
N LYS A 232 18.94 0.93 -3.16
CA LYS A 232 19.00 1.39 -1.77
C LYS A 232 20.25 2.26 -1.62
N LEU A 233 20.22 3.31 -0.79
CA LEU A 233 21.39 4.18 -0.64
C LEU A 233 22.67 3.41 -0.24
N ASN A 234 22.53 2.40 0.62
CA ASN A 234 23.63 1.54 1.05
C ASN A 234 24.09 0.53 -0.02
N ASP A 235 23.31 0.31 -1.08
CA ASP A 235 23.79 -0.44 -2.25
C ASP A 235 24.78 0.41 -3.07
N LEU A 236 24.57 1.73 -3.12
CA LEU A 236 25.46 2.68 -3.81
C LEU A 236 26.71 3.04 -3.00
N TYR A 237 26.62 2.95 -1.67
CA TYR A 237 27.70 3.25 -0.73
C TYR A 237 27.87 2.06 0.22
N PRO A 238 28.56 0.98 -0.20
CA PRO A 238 28.70 -0.25 0.58
C PRO A 238 29.38 -0.07 1.94
N GLU A 239 30.06 1.06 2.16
CA GLU A 239 30.66 1.39 3.46
C GLU A 239 29.63 1.80 4.53
N LEU A 240 28.36 2.02 4.15
CA LEU A 240 27.30 2.38 5.08
C LEU A 240 26.92 1.16 5.93
N ARG A 241 26.55 1.42 7.19
CA ARG A 241 26.10 0.38 8.13
C ARG A 241 24.77 -0.21 7.65
N GLU A 242 24.48 -1.46 7.99
CA GLU A 242 23.19 -2.09 7.66
C GLU A 242 22.00 -1.31 8.25
N ILE A 243 22.11 -0.90 9.52
CA ILE A 243 21.14 -0.03 10.19
C ILE A 243 21.76 1.36 10.35
N PRO A 244 21.18 2.43 9.75
CA PRO A 244 21.74 3.77 9.82
C PRO A 244 21.62 4.37 11.22
N TYR A 245 22.66 5.08 11.63
CA TYR A 245 22.51 6.16 12.60
C TYR A 245 22.11 7.43 11.85
N VAL A 246 21.06 8.12 12.28
CA VAL A 246 20.55 9.31 11.61
C VAL A 246 20.89 10.56 12.43
N PRO A 247 22.01 11.25 12.15
CA PRO A 247 22.49 12.39 12.93
C PRO A 247 21.77 13.71 12.57
N ILE A 248 20.50 13.62 12.16
CA ILE A 248 19.65 14.76 11.84
C ILE A 248 18.24 14.51 12.38
N ASP A 249 17.59 15.56 12.87
CA ASP A 249 16.17 15.52 13.19
C ASP A 249 15.39 16.01 11.96
N TYR A 250 14.37 15.27 11.52
CA TYR A 250 13.51 15.68 10.42
C TYR A 250 12.07 15.22 10.64
N GLY A 251 11.15 15.92 10.00
CA GLY A 251 9.74 15.60 10.11
C GLY A 251 8.91 16.20 9.00
N ILE A 252 7.62 15.86 9.04
CA ILE A 252 6.62 16.25 8.06
C ILE A 252 5.48 16.96 8.77
N LEU A 253 5.21 18.18 8.35
CA LEU A 253 4.09 18.98 8.81
C LEU A 253 3.09 19.09 7.65
N TYR A 254 1.87 18.66 7.89
CA TYR A 254 0.76 18.96 6.99
C TYR A 254 0.36 20.41 7.14
N SER A 255 0.19 21.12 6.03
CA SER A 255 -0.14 22.55 6.03
C SER A 255 -1.62 22.85 6.32
N GLY A 256 -2.48 21.83 6.39
CA GLY A 256 -3.94 21.99 6.50
C GLY A 256 -4.64 22.16 5.15
N LYS A 257 -3.90 22.23 4.04
CA LYS A 257 -4.45 22.39 2.69
C LYS A 257 -4.10 21.20 1.81
N PRO A 258 -5.07 20.37 1.38
CA PRO A 258 -4.80 19.24 0.50
C PRO A 258 -4.43 19.71 -0.91
N VAL A 259 -3.60 18.91 -1.59
CA VAL A 259 -3.19 19.08 -2.99
C VAL A 259 -3.49 17.81 -3.74
N LEU A 260 -4.47 17.86 -4.65
CA LEU A 260 -4.90 16.70 -5.42
C LEU A 260 -4.21 16.71 -6.78
N LEU A 261 -3.23 15.83 -6.96
CA LEU A 261 -2.45 15.73 -8.20
C LEU A 261 -3.34 15.57 -9.41
N GLU A 262 -4.41 14.79 -9.34
CA GLU A 262 -5.38 14.60 -10.43
C GLU A 262 -6.11 15.89 -10.85
N GLN A 263 -6.21 16.90 -9.97
CA GLN A 263 -6.77 18.20 -10.33
C GLN A 263 -5.73 19.11 -11.00
N ILE A 264 -4.45 18.76 -10.89
CA ILE A 264 -3.30 19.56 -11.30
C ILE A 264 -2.68 18.99 -12.58
N ALA A 265 -2.56 17.66 -12.64
CA ALA A 265 -1.84 16.86 -13.63
C ALA A 265 -2.54 16.77 -15.00
N GLY A 266 -3.62 17.54 -15.22
CA GLY A 266 -4.32 17.65 -16.51
C GLY A 266 -3.87 18.84 -17.37
N ASP A 267 -4.70 19.22 -18.33
CA ASP A 267 -4.46 20.35 -19.26
C ASP A 267 -4.14 21.69 -18.57
N ASN A 268 -4.48 21.84 -17.29
CA ASN A 268 -4.21 23.05 -16.50
C ASN A 268 -2.73 23.27 -16.15
N TYR A 269 -1.87 22.23 -16.18
CA TYR A 269 -0.42 22.43 -15.98
C TYR A 269 0.22 23.19 -17.16
N LYS A 270 -0.47 23.28 -18.32
CA LYS A 270 -0.04 24.07 -19.48
C LYS A 270 0.00 25.58 -19.22
N ASN A 271 -0.53 26.08 -18.09
CA ASN A 271 -0.57 27.50 -17.80
C ASN A 271 0.82 28.15 -17.69
N ASN A 272 1.84 27.45 -17.19
CA ASN A 272 3.21 27.98 -17.19
C ASN A 272 3.78 28.10 -18.60
N GLY A 273 3.42 27.19 -19.52
CA GLY A 273 3.82 27.29 -20.92
C GLY A 273 3.19 28.50 -21.61
N VAL A 274 1.92 28.79 -21.32
CA VAL A 274 1.22 29.97 -21.86
C VAL A 274 1.83 31.27 -21.32
N LEU A 275 2.05 31.37 -20.01
CA LEU A 275 2.67 32.56 -19.41
C LEU A 275 4.13 32.72 -19.87
N ALA A 276 4.90 31.64 -19.93
CA ALA A 276 6.27 31.67 -20.47
C ALA A 276 6.26 32.13 -21.92
N GLN A 277 5.36 31.62 -22.76
CA GLN A 277 5.23 32.06 -24.15
C GLN A 277 4.82 33.54 -24.25
N GLN A 278 3.91 34.00 -23.39
CA GLN A 278 3.53 35.42 -23.33
C GLN A 278 4.72 36.30 -22.97
N ILE A 279 5.47 35.94 -21.91
CA ILE A 279 6.69 36.64 -21.50
C ILE A 279 7.72 36.60 -22.64
N THR A 280 7.95 35.44 -23.25
CA THR A 280 8.87 35.29 -24.38
C THR A 280 8.48 36.20 -25.54
N ASN A 281 7.21 36.21 -25.95
CA ASN A 281 6.71 37.07 -27.02
C ASN A 281 6.85 38.56 -26.67
N GLU A 282 6.57 38.95 -25.43
CA GLU A 282 6.73 40.33 -24.96
C GLU A 282 8.20 40.75 -24.95
N MET A 283 9.10 39.88 -24.50
CA MET A 283 10.54 40.14 -24.51
C MET A 283 11.12 40.13 -25.93
N GLN A 284 10.62 39.29 -26.83
CA GLN A 284 10.93 39.34 -28.27
C GLN A 284 10.54 40.70 -28.85
N HIS A 285 9.34 41.19 -28.54
CA HIS A 285 8.90 42.52 -28.99
C HIS A 285 9.77 43.65 -28.41
N LEU A 286 10.13 43.57 -27.12
CA LEU A 286 10.92 44.62 -26.44
C LEU A 286 12.37 44.68 -26.92
N PHE A 287 12.98 43.53 -27.20
CA PHE A 287 14.42 43.45 -27.52
C PHE A 287 14.73 43.11 -28.98
N GLY A 288 13.75 42.64 -29.75
CA GLY A 288 13.91 42.19 -31.14
C GLY A 288 14.52 43.27 -32.02
N ASP A 289 13.94 44.46 -32.03
CA ASP A 289 14.46 45.60 -32.81
C ASP A 289 15.94 45.93 -32.54
N PHE A 290 16.42 45.66 -31.32
CA PHE A 290 17.81 45.90 -30.93
C PHE A 290 18.74 44.72 -31.23
N LEU A 291 18.23 43.49 -31.17
CA LEU A 291 19.03 42.26 -31.21
C LEU A 291 18.93 41.51 -32.54
N ASP A 292 17.94 41.81 -33.37
CA ASP A 292 17.71 41.16 -34.66
C ASP A 292 18.82 41.49 -35.66
N HIS A 293 19.37 42.71 -35.58
CA HIS A 293 20.54 43.14 -36.35
C HIS A 293 21.87 42.64 -35.79
N VAL A 294 21.88 42.04 -34.59
CA VAL A 294 23.07 41.48 -33.95
C VAL A 294 23.21 40.02 -34.36
N SER A 295 24.42 39.60 -34.75
CA SER A 295 24.65 38.21 -35.15
C SER A 295 24.26 37.24 -34.02
N PRO A 296 23.69 36.05 -34.33
CA PRO A 296 23.24 35.11 -33.29
C PRO A 296 24.32 34.74 -32.27
N LYS A 297 25.60 34.73 -32.66
CA LYS A 297 26.73 34.47 -31.74
C LYS A 297 26.94 35.60 -30.73
N GLN A 298 26.66 36.84 -31.12
CA GLN A 298 26.85 38.05 -30.31
C GLN A 298 25.62 38.41 -29.47
N ARG A 299 24.44 37.84 -29.76
CA ARG A 299 23.24 38.04 -28.93
C ARG A 299 23.51 37.61 -27.48
N PRO A 300 22.97 38.33 -26.47
CA PRO A 300 23.08 37.97 -25.07
C PRO A 300 22.58 36.54 -24.79
N LYS A 301 23.19 35.85 -23.83
CA LYS A 301 22.78 34.48 -23.47
C LYS A 301 21.31 34.37 -23.10
N PHE A 302 20.77 35.30 -22.30
CA PHE A 302 19.35 35.25 -21.92
C PHE A 302 18.41 35.32 -23.13
N TYR A 303 18.76 36.07 -24.17
CA TYR A 303 17.93 36.17 -25.37
C TYR A 303 17.97 34.87 -26.19
N LYS A 304 19.17 34.31 -26.36
CA LYS A 304 19.38 33.02 -27.06
C LYS A 304 18.73 31.85 -26.33
N ASP A 305 18.83 31.85 -25.01
CA ASP A 305 18.50 30.69 -24.19
C ASP A 305 17.05 30.78 -23.68
N LEU A 306 16.45 31.96 -23.48
CA LEU A 306 15.10 32.09 -22.89
C LEU A 306 14.05 32.73 -23.82
N ILE A 307 14.49 33.46 -24.85
CA ILE A 307 13.58 34.27 -25.69
C ILE A 307 13.47 33.69 -27.11
N GLU A 308 14.55 33.22 -27.72
CA GLU A 308 14.52 32.45 -28.98
C GLU A 308 15.14 31.07 -28.80
N PRO A 309 14.64 30.25 -27.87
CA PRO A 309 15.31 28.98 -27.62
C PRO A 309 14.99 27.99 -28.74
N GLY A 310 16.00 27.20 -29.15
CA GLY A 310 15.81 26.11 -30.12
C GLY A 310 15.03 24.90 -29.56
N TYR A 311 14.73 24.90 -28.26
CA TYR A 311 13.98 23.89 -27.51
C TYR A 311 13.45 24.52 -26.21
N ASP A 312 12.71 23.79 -25.37
CA ASP A 312 12.21 24.30 -24.09
C ASP A 312 13.33 24.44 -23.04
N GLU A 313 14.09 25.54 -23.07
CA GLU A 313 15.21 25.81 -22.15
C GLU A 313 14.75 25.97 -20.70
N TYR A 314 13.52 26.41 -20.47
CA TYR A 314 12.98 26.56 -19.12
C TYR A 314 12.90 25.20 -18.42
N ASN A 315 12.28 24.21 -19.07
CA ASN A 315 12.22 22.85 -18.55
C ASN A 315 13.61 22.23 -18.42
N HIS A 316 14.51 22.48 -19.38
CA HIS A 316 15.90 22.01 -19.31
C HIS A 316 16.69 22.60 -18.13
N THR A 317 16.58 23.91 -17.91
CA THR A 317 17.24 24.61 -16.81
C THR A 317 16.73 24.14 -15.46
N TYR A 318 15.42 23.97 -15.33
CA TYR A 318 14.83 23.39 -14.12
C TYR A 318 15.34 21.96 -13.88
N GLY A 319 15.30 21.11 -14.92
CA GLY A 319 15.79 19.73 -14.84
C GLY A 319 17.25 19.65 -14.39
N LYS A 320 18.13 20.49 -14.95
CA LYS A 320 19.55 20.61 -14.54
C LYS A 320 19.69 21.05 -13.08
N MET A 321 18.95 22.07 -12.67
CA MET A 321 18.99 22.59 -11.29
C MET A 321 18.57 21.51 -10.29
N MET A 322 17.46 20.82 -10.55
CA MET A 322 16.99 19.71 -9.72
C MET A 322 17.96 18.53 -9.73
N GLY A 323 18.57 18.23 -10.88
CA GLY A 323 19.64 17.24 -11.01
C GLY A 323 20.82 17.52 -10.09
N ILE A 324 21.33 18.75 -10.09
CA ILE A 324 22.44 19.17 -9.23
C ILE A 324 22.05 19.10 -7.76
N ILE A 325 20.84 19.54 -7.40
CA ILE A 325 20.34 19.49 -6.02
C ILE A 325 20.25 18.03 -5.54
N SER A 326 19.67 17.13 -6.35
CA SER A 326 19.58 15.70 -6.03
C SER A 326 20.93 15.02 -5.89
N LEU A 327 21.91 15.34 -6.75
CA LEU A 327 23.28 14.82 -6.63
C LEU A 327 23.97 15.29 -5.35
N LYS A 328 23.81 16.57 -5.00
CA LYS A 328 24.33 17.11 -3.74
C LYS A 328 23.64 16.48 -2.53
N MET A 329 22.32 16.29 -2.60
CA MET A 329 21.55 15.63 -1.56
C MET A 329 22.08 14.21 -1.33
N LEU A 330 22.22 13.43 -2.41
CA LEU A 330 22.76 12.08 -2.38
C LEU A 330 24.16 12.03 -1.74
N TYR A 331 25.05 12.92 -2.19
CA TYR A 331 26.43 13.01 -1.69
C TYR A 331 26.49 13.38 -0.20
N PHE A 332 25.81 14.45 0.23
CA PHE A 332 25.87 14.86 1.63
C PHE A 332 25.12 13.90 2.55
N MET A 333 24.02 13.29 2.09
CA MET A 333 23.36 12.22 2.85
C MET A 333 24.30 11.04 3.08
N SER A 334 25.07 10.60 2.07
CA SER A 334 26.03 9.50 2.27
C SER A 334 27.14 9.86 3.25
N LYS A 335 27.65 11.10 3.23
CA LYS A 335 28.62 11.58 4.23
C LYS A 335 28.06 11.58 5.65
N VAL A 336 26.85 12.10 5.81
CA VAL A 336 26.14 12.19 7.08
C VAL A 336 25.85 10.80 7.66
N TYR A 337 25.41 9.84 6.84
CA TYR A 337 25.17 8.47 7.31
C TYR A 337 26.46 7.68 7.58
N ARG A 338 27.53 7.93 6.83
CA ARG A 338 28.81 7.24 7.01
C ARG A 338 29.54 7.69 8.27
N ASN A 339 29.66 9.01 8.47
CA ASN A 339 30.52 9.60 9.48
C ASN A 339 29.79 9.93 10.79
N GLY A 340 28.46 9.83 10.81
CA GLY A 340 27.64 10.33 11.90
C GLY A 340 27.55 11.86 11.89
N TYR A 341 27.46 12.47 13.07
CA TYR A 341 27.35 13.93 13.16
C TYR A 341 28.69 14.59 12.84
N ASP A 342 28.82 15.07 11.60
CA ASP A 342 29.85 16.01 11.17
C ASP A 342 29.17 17.34 10.82
N GLU A 343 29.53 18.40 11.53
CA GLU A 343 28.87 19.71 11.44
C GLU A 343 28.89 20.25 10.00
N THR A 344 30.02 20.10 9.31
CA THR A 344 30.19 20.55 7.92
C THR A 344 29.24 19.83 6.97
N SER A 345 29.20 18.49 7.04
CA SER A 345 28.32 17.67 6.19
C SER A 345 26.84 17.90 6.50
N VAL A 346 26.48 18.05 7.79
CA VAL A 346 25.10 18.35 8.21
C VAL A 346 24.65 19.70 7.68
N PHE A 347 25.45 20.76 7.81
CA PHE A 347 25.06 22.07 7.26
C PHE A 347 25.02 22.09 5.74
N ALA A 348 25.93 21.39 5.07
CA ALA A 348 25.88 21.27 3.62
C ALA A 348 24.63 20.53 3.14
N LEU A 349 24.20 19.50 3.87
CA LEU A 349 22.94 18.79 3.62
C LEU A 349 21.73 19.71 3.82
N LEU A 350 21.68 20.43 4.94
CA LEU A 350 20.60 21.38 5.24
C LEU A 350 20.52 22.49 4.18
N ASP A 351 21.63 23.09 3.80
CA ASP A 351 21.68 24.12 2.75
C ASP A 351 21.21 23.56 1.39
N THR A 352 21.62 22.35 1.04
CA THR A 352 21.14 21.67 -0.18
C THR A 352 19.62 21.46 -0.13
N PHE A 353 19.07 21.06 1.02
CA PHE A 353 17.62 20.91 1.18
C PHE A 353 16.87 22.24 1.06
N LYS A 354 17.44 23.32 1.59
CA LYS A 354 16.88 24.67 1.46
C LYS A 354 16.83 25.14 0.00
N LYS A 355 17.82 24.75 -0.81
CA LYS A 355 17.89 25.05 -2.24
C LYS A 355 16.80 24.34 -3.05
N LEU A 356 16.31 23.18 -2.60
CA LEU A 356 15.15 22.52 -3.21
C LEU A 356 13.94 23.45 -3.23
N ARG A 357 13.62 24.08 -2.09
CA ARG A 357 12.53 25.06 -2.00
C ARG A 357 12.76 26.26 -2.91
N GLN A 358 14.00 26.78 -2.99
CA GLN A 358 14.32 27.93 -3.83
C GLN A 358 14.14 27.62 -5.31
N ALA A 359 14.54 26.41 -5.74
CA ALA A 359 14.33 25.91 -7.08
C ALA A 359 12.84 25.86 -7.43
N ASP A 360 12.01 25.33 -6.53
CA ASP A 360 10.57 25.26 -6.75
C ASP A 360 9.90 26.64 -6.76
N CYS A 361 10.26 27.54 -5.85
CA CYS A 361 9.74 28.91 -5.86
C CYS A 361 10.09 29.67 -7.14
N ALA A 362 11.22 29.34 -7.77
CA ALA A 362 11.64 29.97 -9.01
C ALA A 362 10.83 29.48 -10.22
N THR A 363 10.21 28.30 -10.14
CA THR A 363 9.63 27.67 -11.33
C THR A 363 8.17 27.23 -11.20
N ARG A 364 7.54 27.42 -10.04
CA ARG A 364 6.19 26.89 -9.77
C ARG A 364 5.27 27.88 -9.08
N ASP A 365 4.01 27.80 -9.51
CA ASP A 365 2.91 28.45 -8.82
C ASP A 365 2.81 27.94 -7.40
N SER A 366 2.79 28.90 -6.48
CA SER A 366 2.87 28.62 -5.07
C SER A 366 1.57 29.03 -4.38
N SER A 367 1.00 28.13 -3.58
CA SER A 367 -0.13 28.49 -2.73
C SER A 367 0.31 29.57 -1.73
N HIS A 368 -0.27 30.77 -1.80
CA HIS A 368 0.03 31.85 -0.85
C HIS A 368 -0.07 31.39 0.62
N THR A 369 -1.06 30.56 0.95
CA THR A 369 -1.23 29.97 2.29
C THR A 369 -0.05 29.08 2.68
N PHE A 370 0.47 28.29 1.73
CA PHE A 370 1.59 27.38 1.99
C PHE A 370 2.90 28.15 2.19
N LEU A 371 3.17 29.15 1.35
CA LEU A 371 4.32 30.05 1.53
C LEU A 371 4.22 30.83 2.86
N ARG A 372 3.01 31.26 3.25
CA ARG A 372 2.77 31.90 4.54
C ARG A 372 3.04 30.95 5.70
N CYS A 373 2.67 29.67 5.59
CA CYS A 373 2.99 28.64 6.58
C CYS A 373 4.51 28.49 6.74
N ILE A 374 5.25 28.34 5.63
CA ILE A 374 6.72 28.27 5.65
C ILE A 374 7.33 29.54 6.27
N LYS A 375 6.87 30.73 5.87
CA LYS A 375 7.33 32.00 6.43
C LYS A 375 7.12 32.07 7.94
N THR A 376 5.91 31.72 8.39
CA THR A 376 5.55 31.71 9.81
C THR A 376 6.41 30.72 10.60
N MET A 377 6.71 29.55 10.04
CA MET A 377 7.62 28.59 10.67
C MET A 377 9.03 29.16 10.85
N LEU A 378 9.56 29.85 9.83
CA LEU A 378 10.88 30.46 9.91
C LEU A 378 10.92 31.65 10.88
N GLU A 379 9.85 32.45 10.93
CA GLU A 379 9.75 33.61 11.85
C GLU A 379 9.60 33.19 13.31
N LYS A 380 8.87 32.11 13.59
CA LYS A 380 8.65 31.61 14.96
C LYS A 380 9.81 30.72 15.47
N PHE A 381 10.71 30.28 14.60
CA PHE A 381 11.84 29.44 14.99
C PHE A 381 12.88 30.27 15.77
N GLN A 382 13.19 29.83 16.99
CA GLN A 382 14.04 30.59 17.92
C GLN A 382 15.55 30.45 17.65
N GLY A 383 15.95 29.69 16.63
CA GLY A 383 17.33 29.52 16.20
C GLY A 383 17.68 30.34 14.95
N SER A 384 18.97 30.43 14.63
CA SER A 384 19.40 30.99 13.34
C SER A 384 18.79 30.18 12.17
N SER A 385 18.40 30.87 11.10
CA SER A 385 17.81 30.26 9.90
C SER A 385 18.75 29.32 9.13
N LYS A 386 20.03 29.23 9.53
CA LYS A 386 20.98 28.21 9.05
C LYS A 386 20.75 26.82 9.67
N TYR A 387 20.08 26.75 10.82
CA TYR A 387 19.83 25.51 11.55
C TYR A 387 18.49 24.86 11.19
N ILE A 388 17.70 25.48 10.31
CA ILE A 388 16.44 24.92 9.85
C ILE A 388 16.35 25.01 8.34
N SER A 389 16.03 23.87 7.73
CA SER A 389 15.71 23.78 6.32
C SER A 389 14.29 23.27 6.15
N ILE A 390 13.54 23.96 5.30
CA ILE A 390 12.15 23.64 5.01
C ILE A 390 11.99 23.56 3.50
N ALA A 391 11.37 22.51 3.00
CA ALA A 391 11.02 22.35 1.60
C ALA A 391 9.65 21.68 1.46
N PRO A 392 8.95 21.87 0.33
CA PRO A 392 7.75 21.09 0.06
C PRO A 392 8.11 19.60 -0.04
N ASN A 393 7.22 18.73 0.44
CA ASN A 393 7.38 17.29 0.25
C ASN A 393 7.07 16.87 -1.20
N ASP A 394 6.13 17.55 -1.83
CA ASP A 394 5.81 17.35 -3.23
C ASP A 394 6.15 18.63 -3.98
N THR A 395 7.08 18.53 -4.93
CA THR A 395 7.53 19.68 -5.68
C THR A 395 6.46 20.10 -6.69
N THR A 396 5.52 19.21 -7.12
CA THR A 396 4.50 19.47 -8.17
C THR A 396 3.69 20.72 -7.93
N ILE A 397 3.23 20.92 -6.69
CA ILE A 397 2.64 22.15 -6.18
C ILE A 397 3.10 22.37 -4.75
N MET A 398 3.47 23.61 -4.44
CA MET A 398 3.74 24.05 -3.08
C MET A 398 2.44 24.10 -2.24
N GLY A 399 2.02 22.93 -1.75
CA GLY A 399 0.88 22.69 -0.87
C GLY A 399 0.97 21.29 -0.23
N GLY A 400 -0.05 20.84 0.49
CA GLY A 400 -0.03 19.53 1.14
C GLY A 400 0.88 19.55 2.36
N SER A 401 2.03 18.91 2.28
CA SER A 401 2.99 18.80 3.40
C SER A 401 4.33 19.44 3.10
N LEU A 402 4.95 19.95 4.16
CA LEU A 402 6.34 20.42 4.16
C LEU A 402 7.20 19.48 5.00
N ILE A 403 8.44 19.32 4.57
CA ILE A 403 9.48 18.63 5.34
C ILE A 403 10.32 19.70 6.02
N PHE A 404 10.63 19.49 7.28
CA PHE A 404 11.68 20.24 7.98
C PHE A 404 12.85 19.32 8.30
N MET A 405 14.06 19.89 8.32
CA MET A 405 15.29 19.24 8.77
C MET A 405 16.07 20.18 9.68
N LEU A 406 16.69 19.61 10.70
CA LEU A 406 17.45 20.29 11.75
C LEU A 406 18.70 19.46 12.10
N PRO A 407 19.78 20.10 12.59
CA PRO A 407 20.84 19.38 13.29
C PRO A 407 20.27 18.60 14.47
N LEU A 408 20.93 17.51 14.82
CA LEU A 408 20.53 16.65 15.93
C LEU A 408 20.40 17.41 17.25
N GLU A 409 19.33 17.14 18.00
CA GLU A 409 19.11 17.51 19.41
C GLU A 409 18.86 19.00 19.72
N GLY A 410 19.69 19.91 19.22
CA GLY A 410 19.77 21.29 19.70
C GLY A 410 18.48 22.13 19.56
N PHE A 411 17.55 21.72 18.67
CA PHE A 411 16.37 22.52 18.31
C PHE A 411 15.03 21.79 18.49
N ARG A 412 15.02 20.65 19.19
CA ARG A 412 13.82 19.80 19.34
C ARG A 412 12.65 20.52 20.01
N THR A 413 12.88 21.22 21.11
CA THR A 413 11.83 21.98 21.81
C THR A 413 11.35 23.14 20.95
N SER A 414 12.28 23.85 20.30
CA SER A 414 11.93 24.99 19.44
C SER A 414 11.02 24.57 18.29
N ILE A 415 11.30 23.45 17.60
CA ILE A 415 10.46 23.04 16.47
C ILE A 415 9.08 22.56 16.92
N MET A 416 8.95 21.90 18.08
CA MET A 416 7.64 21.50 18.60
C MET A 416 6.79 22.73 18.94
N ASN A 417 7.38 23.73 19.61
CA ASN A 417 6.69 24.99 19.91
C ASN A 417 6.23 25.71 18.64
N VAL A 418 7.06 25.70 17.59
CA VAL A 418 6.71 26.26 16.29
C VAL A 418 5.53 25.50 15.67
N VAL A 419 5.56 24.17 15.68
CA VAL A 419 4.48 23.35 15.13
C VAL A 419 3.16 23.59 15.86
N ASP A 420 3.17 23.63 17.19
CA ASP A 420 1.98 23.93 18.00
C ASP A 420 1.44 25.33 17.69
N ALA A 421 2.32 26.30 17.45
CA ALA A 421 1.93 27.65 17.06
C ALA A 421 1.38 27.71 15.63
N ILE A 422 1.88 26.88 14.71
CA ILE A 422 1.35 26.76 13.34
C ILE A 422 -0.03 26.12 13.33
N SER A 423 -0.26 25.08 14.14
CA SER A 423 -1.58 24.45 14.30
C SER A 423 -2.66 25.41 14.78
N LYS A 424 -2.29 26.49 15.48
CA LYS A 424 -3.20 27.57 15.89
C LYS A 424 -3.46 28.57 14.76
N ASP A 425 -2.43 28.92 14.00
CA ASP A 425 -2.52 29.93 12.94
C ASP A 425 -3.13 29.39 11.63
N PHE A 426 -3.01 28.07 11.41
CA PHE A 426 -3.44 27.38 10.20
C PHE A 426 -4.29 26.17 10.59
N SER A 427 -5.62 26.33 10.52
CA SER A 427 -6.58 25.26 10.82
C SER A 427 -6.28 24.00 10.00
N GLY A 428 -6.30 22.84 10.66
CA GLY A 428 -6.00 21.54 10.05
C GLY A 428 -4.51 21.22 9.88
N SER A 429 -3.59 22.17 10.17
CA SER A 429 -2.15 21.86 10.11
C SER A 429 -1.71 20.98 11.28
N LYS A 430 -0.85 19.99 11.01
CA LYS A 430 -0.55 18.91 11.97
C LYS A 430 0.79 18.24 11.72
N LEU A 431 1.54 17.98 12.79
CA LEU A 431 2.75 17.15 12.71
C LEU A 431 2.33 15.71 12.36
N LEU A 432 2.70 15.27 11.16
CA LEU A 432 2.41 13.90 10.73
C LEU A 432 3.47 12.95 11.24
N TYR A 433 4.72 13.34 11.08
CA TYR A 433 5.86 12.48 11.34
C TYR A 433 7.04 13.30 11.86
N ALA A 434 7.79 12.74 12.81
CA ALA A 434 9.12 13.16 13.16
C ALA A 434 9.97 11.94 13.48
N ASN A 435 11.14 11.79 12.83
CA ASN A 435 11.97 10.59 12.94
C ASN A 435 12.32 10.23 14.39
N ARG A 436 12.58 11.22 15.24
CA ARG A 436 12.88 11.02 16.66
C ARG A 436 11.69 10.49 17.49
N LEU A 437 10.46 10.83 17.10
CA LEU A 437 9.24 10.44 17.83
C LEU A 437 8.69 9.11 17.32
N ASP A 438 8.81 8.91 16.01
CA ASP A 438 8.07 7.89 15.28
C ASP A 438 8.96 6.72 14.83
N GLY A 439 10.29 6.92 14.86
CA GLY A 439 11.27 5.97 14.37
C GLY A 439 11.44 6.01 12.85
N LEU A 440 12.25 5.08 12.35
CA LEU A 440 12.41 4.83 10.92
C LEU A 440 11.54 3.65 10.49
N ALA A 441 10.97 3.74 9.29
CA ALA A 441 10.42 2.56 8.64
C ALA A 441 11.54 1.73 8.01
N TYR A 442 11.29 0.42 7.94
CA TYR A 442 12.15 -0.55 7.28
C TYR A 442 11.33 -1.47 6.38
N GLU A 443 10.19 -1.94 6.88
CA GLU A 443 9.36 -2.90 6.17
C GLU A 443 8.69 -2.27 4.95
N GLY A 444 9.02 -2.80 3.76
CA GLY A 444 8.36 -2.46 2.51
C GLY A 444 6.95 -3.06 2.38
N CYS A 445 6.62 -3.52 1.18
CA CYS A 445 5.36 -4.20 0.91
C CYS A 445 5.29 -5.57 1.60
N LYS A 446 4.13 -5.92 2.18
CA LYS A 446 3.93 -7.23 2.81
C LYS A 446 2.48 -7.70 2.74
N ILE A 447 2.30 -9.01 2.85
CA ILE A 447 0.99 -9.63 3.11
C ILE A 447 0.77 -9.59 4.62
N GLU A 448 -0.27 -8.91 5.07
CA GLU A 448 -0.67 -8.81 6.48
C GLU A 448 -1.58 -9.98 6.88
N GLN A 449 -2.44 -10.43 5.95
CA GLN A 449 -3.39 -11.52 6.15
C GLN A 449 -3.55 -12.32 4.87
N ASP A 450 -3.66 -13.63 4.99
CA ASP A 450 -4.02 -14.56 3.94
C ASP A 450 -4.69 -15.80 4.55
N LEU A 451 -6.02 -15.76 4.63
CA LEU A 451 -6.80 -16.81 5.29
C LEU A 451 -6.70 -18.17 4.59
N SER A 452 -6.40 -18.17 3.29
CA SER A 452 -6.25 -19.42 2.53
C SER A 452 -4.95 -20.16 2.87
N ASN A 453 -3.92 -19.40 3.25
CA ASN A 453 -2.60 -19.90 3.64
C ASN A 453 -2.39 -19.87 5.17
N ASN A 454 -3.48 -19.81 5.95
CA ASN A 454 -3.46 -19.74 7.42
C ASN A 454 -2.55 -18.62 7.99
N LYS A 455 -2.42 -17.50 7.27
CA LYS A 455 -1.75 -16.30 7.78
C LYS A 455 -2.80 -15.35 8.32
N TYR A 456 -2.79 -15.12 9.62
CA TYR A 456 -3.76 -14.27 10.29
C TYR A 456 -3.15 -12.93 10.68
N SER A 457 -3.98 -11.90 10.68
CA SER A 457 -3.59 -10.57 11.12
C SER A 457 -3.42 -10.53 12.65
N GLU A 458 -2.53 -9.66 13.13
CA GLU A 458 -2.34 -9.39 14.57
C GLU A 458 -3.60 -8.84 15.26
N PHE A 459 -4.56 -8.33 14.50
CA PHE A 459 -5.84 -7.81 15.00
C PHE A 459 -6.90 -8.90 15.22
N LEU A 460 -6.64 -10.12 14.78
CA LEU A 460 -7.54 -11.25 15.02
C LEU A 460 -7.05 -12.01 16.26
N ASP A 461 -7.77 -11.87 17.37
CA ASP A 461 -7.44 -12.52 18.64
C ASP A 461 -8.15 -13.88 18.84
N GLY A 462 -7.95 -14.51 20.00
CA GLY A 462 -8.58 -15.80 20.32
C GLY A 462 -10.11 -15.78 20.46
N ARG A 463 -10.76 -14.60 20.43
CA ARG A 463 -12.23 -14.49 20.35
C ARG A 463 -12.74 -14.59 18.92
N ASN A 464 -11.85 -14.45 17.95
CA ASN A 464 -12.18 -14.58 16.53
C ASN A 464 -12.00 -16.05 16.09
N CYS A 465 -12.88 -16.48 15.20
CA CYS A 465 -12.90 -17.83 14.65
C CYS A 465 -13.06 -17.80 13.14
N ILE A 466 -12.81 -18.94 12.51
CA ILE A 466 -12.96 -19.12 11.07
C ILE A 466 -14.06 -20.11 10.78
N ILE A 467 -15.04 -19.67 10.00
CA ILE A 467 -15.99 -20.53 9.32
C ILE A 467 -15.46 -20.85 7.91
N LYS A 468 -15.21 -22.14 7.64
CA LYS A 468 -14.92 -22.68 6.31
C LYS A 468 -16.14 -23.45 5.80
N ARG A 469 -16.72 -23.03 4.68
CA ARG A 469 -17.87 -23.70 4.03
C ARG A 469 -17.40 -24.65 2.94
N THR A 470 -18.22 -25.64 2.59
CA THR A 470 -17.95 -26.60 1.50
C THR A 470 -17.71 -25.96 0.13
N ASN A 471 -18.28 -24.78 -0.12
CA ASN A 471 -18.05 -24.01 -1.34
C ASN A 471 -16.70 -23.25 -1.35
N GLY A 472 -15.86 -23.43 -0.32
CA GLY A 472 -14.58 -22.75 -0.18
C GLY A 472 -14.69 -21.30 0.34
N LYS A 473 -15.89 -20.84 0.70
CA LYS A 473 -16.06 -19.52 1.36
C LYS A 473 -15.48 -19.58 2.77
N ILE A 474 -14.62 -18.62 3.07
CA ILE A 474 -14.01 -18.43 4.39
C ILE A 474 -14.57 -17.14 4.98
N ILE A 475 -15.11 -17.22 6.20
CA ILE A 475 -15.64 -16.10 6.96
C ILE A 475 -14.87 -16.05 8.29
N VAL A 476 -14.45 -14.85 8.70
CA VAL A 476 -13.82 -14.60 10.00
C VAL A 476 -14.75 -13.72 10.82
N GLY A 477 -14.68 -13.84 12.13
CA GLY A 477 -15.40 -12.97 13.07
C GLY A 477 -15.47 -13.58 14.45
N ASP A 478 -16.11 -12.88 15.36
CA ASP A 478 -16.37 -13.34 16.73
C ASP A 478 -17.05 -14.72 16.74
N CYS A 479 -16.50 -15.66 17.51
CA CYS A 479 -16.91 -17.06 17.49
C CYS A 479 -18.41 -17.23 17.83
N ASP A 480 -18.90 -16.50 18.84
CA ASP A 480 -20.29 -16.60 19.29
C ASP A 480 -21.24 -16.03 18.24
N ARG A 481 -20.91 -14.86 17.67
CA ARG A 481 -21.70 -14.27 16.58
C ARG A 481 -21.71 -15.16 15.33
N LEU A 482 -20.60 -15.79 14.99
CA LEU A 482 -20.53 -16.71 13.86
C LEU A 482 -21.40 -17.95 14.08
N LEU A 483 -21.39 -18.51 15.30
CA LEU A 483 -22.25 -19.62 15.70
C LEU A 483 -23.74 -19.23 15.60
N GLU A 484 -24.13 -18.08 16.15
CA GLU A 484 -25.53 -17.60 16.14
C GLU A 484 -26.07 -17.34 14.73
N ASN A 485 -25.21 -16.86 13.83
CA ASN A 485 -25.58 -16.55 12.45
C ASN A 485 -25.68 -17.80 11.56
N GLN A 486 -25.05 -18.91 11.94
CA GLN A 486 -25.04 -20.13 11.14
C GLN A 486 -26.29 -20.99 11.44
N LYS A 487 -27.43 -20.58 10.88
CA LYS A 487 -28.74 -21.20 11.13
C LYS A 487 -29.12 -22.34 10.18
N LYS A 488 -28.33 -22.61 9.14
CA LYS A 488 -28.66 -23.58 8.08
C LYS A 488 -27.55 -24.61 7.88
N GLY A 489 -27.96 -25.81 7.50
CA GLY A 489 -27.05 -26.90 7.17
C GLY A 489 -26.39 -27.53 8.39
N LEU A 490 -25.28 -28.22 8.15
CA LEU A 490 -24.50 -28.93 9.16
C LEU A 490 -23.27 -28.11 9.54
N LEU A 491 -23.14 -27.74 10.80
CA LEU A 491 -21.99 -27.04 11.34
C LEU A 491 -21.21 -27.95 12.30
N LEU A 492 -19.91 -28.07 12.03
CA LEU A 492 -18.94 -28.75 12.88
C LEU A 492 -18.20 -27.70 13.72
N ASP A 493 -18.59 -27.58 14.99
CA ASP A 493 -17.92 -26.72 15.97
C ASP A 493 -16.75 -27.48 16.59
N THR A 494 -15.55 -27.23 16.06
CA THR A 494 -14.32 -27.88 16.53
C THR A 494 -13.79 -27.30 17.85
N LEU A 495 -14.30 -26.14 18.30
CA LEU A 495 -13.90 -25.51 19.56
C LEU A 495 -14.54 -26.24 20.74
N ASN A 496 -15.85 -26.45 20.64
CA ASN A 496 -16.63 -27.07 21.72
C ASN A 496 -16.86 -28.56 21.50
N ASN A 497 -16.37 -29.13 20.39
CA ASN A 497 -16.63 -30.49 19.93
C ASN A 497 -18.14 -30.77 19.82
N ARG A 498 -18.86 -29.86 19.16
CA ARG A 498 -20.32 -29.94 18.99
C ARG A 498 -20.70 -29.91 17.53
N ILE A 499 -21.81 -30.57 17.23
CA ILE A 499 -22.42 -30.53 15.90
C ILE A 499 -23.72 -29.76 16.02
N TYR A 500 -23.97 -28.84 15.08
CA TYR A 500 -25.25 -28.17 14.93
C TYR A 500 -25.86 -28.56 13.59
N LEU A 501 -27.17 -28.79 13.56
CA LEU A 501 -27.92 -29.06 12.35
C LEU A 501 -29.13 -28.14 12.30
N GLU A 502 -29.27 -27.36 11.22
CA GLU A 502 -30.30 -26.32 11.07
C GLU A 502 -30.34 -25.36 12.28
N GLY A 503 -29.14 -24.93 12.72
CA GLY A 503 -28.95 -24.02 13.85
C GLY A 503 -29.18 -24.64 15.23
N GLN A 504 -29.61 -25.90 15.31
CA GLN A 504 -29.86 -26.58 16.58
C GLN A 504 -28.67 -27.44 17.00
N LYS A 505 -28.21 -27.26 18.24
CA LYS A 505 -27.15 -28.05 18.85
C LYS A 505 -27.60 -29.50 19.04
N LEU A 506 -26.83 -30.45 18.49
CA LEU A 506 -27.06 -31.87 18.72
C LEU A 506 -26.64 -32.27 20.14
N THR A 507 -27.48 -33.06 20.79
CA THR A 507 -27.22 -33.62 22.11
C THR A 507 -26.55 -34.99 22.01
N SER A 508 -26.14 -35.56 23.14
CA SER A 508 -25.64 -36.94 23.17
C SER A 508 -26.72 -37.96 22.80
N GLN A 509 -28.01 -37.64 22.98
CA GLN A 509 -29.11 -38.51 22.57
C GLN A 509 -29.26 -38.54 21.05
N ASP A 510 -28.99 -37.41 20.39
CA ASP A 510 -28.98 -37.30 18.93
C ASP A 510 -27.78 -38.04 18.32
N LEU A 511 -26.58 -37.83 18.88
CA LEU A 511 -25.35 -38.44 18.41
C LEU A 511 -24.34 -38.55 19.56
N HIS A 512 -24.07 -39.78 20.02
CA HIS A 512 -23.14 -40.01 21.14
C HIS A 512 -21.68 -39.72 20.78
N SER A 513 -21.28 -39.96 19.53
CA SER A 513 -19.88 -39.91 19.07
C SER A 513 -19.48 -38.57 18.45
N GLN A 514 -20.10 -37.45 18.85
CA GLN A 514 -19.91 -36.13 18.21
C GLN A 514 -18.45 -35.75 17.96
N SER A 515 -17.56 -35.87 18.94
CA SER A 515 -16.14 -35.52 18.78
C SER A 515 -15.47 -36.32 17.65
N ALA A 516 -15.64 -37.65 17.65
CA ALA A 516 -15.07 -38.50 16.60
C ALA A 516 -15.73 -38.23 15.24
N THR A 517 -17.04 -37.97 15.22
CA THR A 517 -17.76 -37.58 14.00
C THR A 517 -17.22 -36.27 13.42
N ILE A 518 -16.92 -35.27 14.25
CA ILE A 518 -16.33 -33.99 13.83
C ILE A 518 -14.96 -34.22 13.19
N GLU A 519 -14.07 -34.99 13.84
CA GLU A 519 -12.73 -35.25 13.30
C GLU A 519 -12.78 -35.98 11.94
N ILE A 520 -13.63 -37.00 11.82
CA ILE A 520 -13.81 -37.76 10.57
C ILE A 520 -14.42 -36.89 9.48
N LEU A 521 -15.50 -36.14 9.78
CA LEU A 521 -16.14 -35.28 8.79
C LEU A 521 -15.23 -34.13 8.37
N LYS A 522 -14.44 -33.54 9.28
CA LYS A 522 -13.44 -32.53 8.94
C LYS A 522 -12.44 -33.06 7.92
N MET A 523 -11.87 -34.24 8.17
CA MET A 523 -10.93 -34.88 7.24
C MET A 523 -11.57 -35.17 5.87
N LEU A 524 -12.84 -35.57 5.85
CA LEU A 524 -13.60 -35.83 4.62
C LEU A 524 -13.94 -34.56 3.83
N LEU A 525 -14.27 -33.48 4.54
CA LEU A 525 -14.55 -32.16 3.95
C LEU A 525 -13.29 -31.53 3.35
N GLU A 526 -12.11 -31.80 3.93
CA GLU A 526 -10.81 -31.40 3.39
C GLU A 526 -10.37 -32.28 2.20
N ASN A 527 -11.03 -33.41 1.96
CA ASN A 527 -10.74 -34.36 0.88
C ASN A 527 -12.02 -34.76 0.10
N PRO A 528 -12.74 -33.80 -0.50
CA PRO A 528 -14.04 -34.04 -1.10
C PRO A 528 -13.97 -35.11 -2.20
N GLY A 529 -14.87 -36.10 -2.14
CA GLY A 529 -14.97 -37.19 -3.11
C GLY A 529 -13.84 -38.22 -3.08
N LYS A 530 -12.81 -38.06 -2.23
CA LYS A 530 -11.74 -39.05 -2.09
C LYS A 530 -12.14 -40.17 -1.14
N GLU A 531 -11.72 -41.39 -1.44
CA GLU A 531 -11.84 -42.51 -0.53
C GLU A 531 -10.68 -42.49 0.48
N ILE A 532 -11.01 -42.39 1.77
CA ILE A 532 -10.05 -42.41 2.86
C ILE A 532 -10.09 -43.80 3.50
N ASN A 533 -8.96 -44.51 3.49
CA ASN A 533 -8.83 -45.79 4.17
C ASN A 533 -8.91 -45.60 5.69
N ASN A 534 -9.53 -46.54 6.40
CA ASN A 534 -9.72 -46.47 7.85
C ASN A 534 -8.42 -46.35 8.65
N LYS A 535 -7.29 -46.83 8.11
CA LYS A 535 -5.94 -46.67 8.70
C LYS A 535 -5.46 -45.22 8.72
N ASN A 536 -6.00 -44.37 7.85
CA ASN A 536 -5.65 -42.96 7.75
C ASN A 536 -6.62 -42.06 8.53
N LEU A 537 -7.71 -42.61 9.07
CA LEU A 537 -8.66 -41.86 9.89
C LEU A 537 -8.06 -41.53 11.26
N PRO A 538 -8.59 -40.49 11.94
CA PRO A 538 -8.21 -40.17 13.32
C PRO A 538 -8.31 -41.42 14.22
N LEU A 539 -7.36 -41.55 15.14
CA LEU A 539 -7.31 -42.67 16.08
C LEU A 539 -8.55 -42.64 16.98
N SER A 540 -9.50 -43.51 16.69
CA SER A 540 -10.71 -43.69 17.49
C SER A 540 -11.03 -45.18 17.58
N SER A 541 -11.86 -45.57 18.54
CA SER A 541 -12.39 -46.95 18.56
C SER A 541 -13.18 -47.26 17.28
N TYR A 542 -13.79 -46.24 16.67
CA TYR A 542 -14.67 -46.38 15.50
C TYR A 542 -13.89 -46.63 14.19
N SER A 543 -12.65 -46.15 14.06
CA SER A 543 -11.83 -46.37 12.86
C SER A 543 -11.26 -47.80 12.75
N LYS A 544 -11.35 -48.60 13.81
CA LYS A 544 -10.86 -49.99 13.82
C LYS A 544 -11.85 -51.01 13.27
N ASN A 545 -13.15 -50.71 13.30
CA ASN A 545 -14.19 -51.66 12.95
C ASN A 545 -15.31 -50.97 12.14
N LYS A 546 -15.60 -51.51 10.96
CA LYS A 546 -16.63 -50.97 10.05
C LYS A 546 -18.03 -50.94 10.68
N ASN A 547 -18.40 -51.94 11.47
CA ASN A 547 -19.73 -51.99 12.10
C ASN A 547 -19.88 -50.90 13.17
N ASP A 548 -18.83 -50.60 13.92
CA ASP A 548 -18.84 -49.47 14.87
C ASP A 548 -18.95 -48.13 14.14
N MET A 549 -18.19 -47.95 13.05
CA MET A 549 -18.28 -46.77 12.19
C MET A 549 -19.70 -46.58 11.64
N LEU A 550 -20.30 -47.65 11.09
CA LEU A 550 -21.65 -47.62 10.54
C LEU A 550 -22.71 -47.38 11.63
N GLY A 551 -22.64 -48.11 12.74
CA GLY A 551 -23.68 -48.09 13.77
C GLY A 551 -23.66 -46.85 14.66
N LYS A 552 -22.49 -46.22 14.85
CA LYS A 552 -22.33 -45.11 15.81
C LYS A 552 -22.09 -43.75 15.15
N ILE A 553 -21.56 -43.71 13.93
CA ILE A 553 -21.25 -42.46 13.23
C ILE A 553 -22.08 -42.31 11.96
N VAL A 554 -21.88 -43.18 10.97
CA VAL A 554 -22.44 -42.99 9.62
C VAL A 554 -23.96 -43.12 9.65
N GLY A 555 -24.49 -44.24 10.16
CA GLY A 555 -25.93 -44.49 10.22
C GLY A 555 -26.70 -43.41 10.97
N PRO A 556 -26.35 -43.12 12.25
CA PRO A 556 -27.02 -42.08 13.02
C PRO A 556 -26.99 -40.70 12.35
N LEU A 557 -25.84 -40.30 11.79
CA LEU A 557 -25.73 -39.02 11.10
C LEU A 557 -26.59 -38.96 9.83
N LEU A 558 -26.59 -40.03 9.02
CA LEU A 558 -27.42 -40.10 7.80
C LEU A 558 -28.91 -39.96 8.14
N SER A 559 -29.39 -40.74 9.11
CA SER A 559 -30.78 -40.71 9.55
C SER A 559 -31.17 -39.34 10.10
N LEU A 560 -30.33 -38.75 10.95
CA LEU A 560 -30.62 -37.49 11.61
C LEU A 560 -30.64 -36.31 10.61
N VAL A 561 -29.77 -36.36 9.61
CA VAL A 561 -29.76 -35.37 8.53
C VAL A 561 -30.99 -35.51 7.62
N GLU A 562 -31.35 -36.74 7.23
CA GLU A 562 -32.53 -36.99 6.41
C GLU A 562 -33.83 -36.60 7.13
N GLU A 563 -33.94 -36.88 8.42
CA GLU A 563 -35.09 -36.53 9.26
C GLU A 563 -35.26 -35.02 9.40
N ARG A 564 -34.19 -34.27 9.71
CA ARG A 564 -34.30 -32.82 9.98
C ARG A 564 -34.29 -31.94 8.73
N THR A 565 -33.65 -32.39 7.64
CA THR A 565 -33.49 -31.56 6.44
C THR A 565 -34.28 -32.07 5.23
N GLY A 566 -34.78 -33.31 5.26
CA GLY A 566 -35.39 -33.98 4.12
C GLY A 566 -34.40 -34.30 2.99
N LYS A 567 -33.09 -34.10 3.21
CA LYS A 567 -32.02 -34.31 2.22
C LYS A 567 -31.13 -35.47 2.64
N LYS A 568 -30.56 -36.17 1.65
CA LYS A 568 -29.59 -37.25 1.89
C LYS A 568 -28.17 -36.70 1.98
N LEU A 569 -27.48 -36.98 3.08
CA LEU A 569 -26.04 -36.76 3.18
C LEU A 569 -25.33 -37.90 2.41
N PRO A 570 -24.51 -37.62 1.39
CA PRO A 570 -23.92 -38.67 0.57
C PRO A 570 -22.60 -39.18 1.18
N LEU A 571 -22.69 -39.62 2.45
CA LEU A 571 -21.61 -40.23 3.20
C LEU A 571 -21.64 -41.76 3.01
N ILE A 572 -20.55 -42.31 2.48
CA ILE A 572 -20.45 -43.70 2.07
C ILE A 572 -19.34 -44.39 2.85
N CYS A 573 -19.63 -45.57 3.42
CA CYS A 573 -18.65 -46.45 4.06
C CYS A 573 -18.70 -47.84 3.42
N LYS A 574 -17.60 -48.29 2.80
CA LYS A 574 -17.51 -49.53 1.99
C LYS A 574 -16.25 -50.33 2.32
N GLY A 575 -16.23 -51.62 1.98
CA GLY A 575 -15.11 -52.53 2.26
C GLY A 575 -15.43 -53.59 3.32
N SER A 576 -14.39 -54.24 3.83
CA SER A 576 -14.46 -55.34 4.80
C SER A 576 -14.56 -54.84 6.26
N LEU A 577 -14.61 -55.76 7.23
CA LEU A 577 -14.80 -55.39 8.64
C LEU A 577 -13.63 -54.56 9.21
N TYR A 578 -12.39 -54.89 8.83
CA TYR A 578 -11.16 -54.29 9.37
C TYR A 578 -10.39 -53.45 8.35
N ASP A 579 -10.75 -53.54 7.07
CA ASP A 579 -10.19 -52.75 5.98
C ASP A 579 -11.33 -52.16 5.15
N PHE A 580 -11.64 -50.89 5.42
CA PHE A 580 -12.76 -50.17 4.84
C PHE A 580 -12.36 -48.75 4.47
N THR A 581 -13.11 -48.17 3.53
CA THR A 581 -12.95 -46.79 3.11
C THR A 581 -14.20 -45.99 3.45
N ILE A 582 -14.01 -44.71 3.71
CA ILE A 582 -15.07 -43.72 3.89
C ILE A 582 -14.89 -42.58 2.89
N ARG A 583 -16.00 -42.10 2.34
CA ARG A 583 -16.03 -41.03 1.35
C ARG A 583 -17.25 -40.16 1.56
N LEU A 584 -17.07 -38.84 1.46
CA LEU A 584 -18.13 -37.86 1.40
C LEU A 584 -18.17 -37.28 -0.03
N ASN A 585 -19.26 -37.54 -0.76
CA ASN A 585 -19.47 -36.93 -2.07
C ASN A 585 -20.03 -35.50 -1.93
N ASN A 586 -20.14 -34.78 -3.05
CA ASN A 586 -20.81 -33.49 -3.09
C ASN A 586 -22.26 -33.61 -2.59
N SER A 587 -22.64 -32.73 -1.67
CA SER A 587 -23.94 -32.73 -1.00
C SER A 587 -24.70 -31.43 -1.27
N ASP A 588 -26.03 -31.54 -1.36
CA ASP A 588 -26.94 -30.37 -1.42
C ASP A 588 -27.18 -29.72 -0.05
N ILE A 589 -26.53 -30.24 0.99
CA ILE A 589 -26.52 -29.68 2.34
C ILE A 589 -25.25 -28.84 2.48
N GLU A 590 -25.43 -27.60 2.90
CA GLU A 590 -24.31 -26.73 3.25
C GLU A 590 -23.64 -27.31 4.49
N MET A 591 -22.35 -27.66 4.37
CA MET A 591 -21.55 -28.12 5.51
C MET A 591 -20.49 -27.08 5.81
N THR A 592 -20.32 -26.81 7.10
CA THR A 592 -19.49 -25.72 7.59
C THR A 592 -18.62 -26.22 8.73
N ILE A 593 -17.37 -25.75 8.79
CA ILE A 593 -16.44 -26.05 9.87
C ILE A 593 -16.07 -24.74 10.55
N LEU A 594 -16.36 -24.64 11.85
CA LEU A 594 -15.86 -23.59 12.71
C LEU A 594 -14.54 -24.05 13.32
N ASN A 595 -13.45 -23.35 13.03
CA ASN A 595 -12.12 -23.60 13.58
C ASN A 595 -11.65 -22.41 14.42
N PRO A 596 -10.82 -22.65 15.46
CA PRO A 596 -10.06 -21.58 16.09
C PRO A 596 -9.12 -20.93 15.07
N LEU A 597 -8.77 -19.66 15.31
CA LEU A 597 -7.58 -19.06 14.74
C LEU A 597 -6.35 -19.72 15.39
N SER A 598 -5.88 -20.83 14.83
CA SER A 598 -4.61 -21.43 15.23
C SER A 598 -3.48 -20.69 14.55
N GLY A 599 -2.78 -19.83 15.30
CA GLY A 599 -1.55 -19.15 14.86
C GLY A 599 -0.37 -20.09 14.72
#